data_AF-A0A831WCT2-F1
#
_entry.id   AF-A0A831WCT2-F1
#
_cell.length_a   1.000
_cell.length_b   1.000
_cell.length_c   1.000
_cell.angle_alpha   90.00
_cell.angle_beta   90.00
_cell.angle_gamma   90.00
#
_symmetry.space_group_name_H-M   'P 1'
#
loop_
_entity.id
_entity.type
_entity.pdbx_description
1 polymer ?
#
loop_
_entity_poly.entity_id
_entity_poly.type
_entity_poly.pdbx_seq_one_letter_code
_entity_poly.pdbx_strand_id
1 'polypeptide(L)'
;YHKAQNLYPLFLAQESIRKQEEAVIVEGYFDAIMAYQKGFKNTIASLGTALTEGQLRLLKRYASKIFFAFDADLAGISATKRSTEIAQKLDFEIRLIQISEGKDPDECLRKGTKKWEEALQKAENLMDYYFRITFAEHDKEEAFGKKKILEELLPVIQRFPNAVEREHFLQKLAQELKTTLKSIYEENRKLDGHKHRPIRSSGPAPKKTTKFSRPQHLLALLFNFPQRQKLVEEGLKLEWFPENEEKRLYKSFLKHHNKKEEVDLEKLISEATPKEDLELFLLLGEERYSRFALPDLKKEVEKLIQEINHDHKKKLLASLYLQIREKEQEKNKEAYISLLKKYNHLLKEDSS
;
A
#
# COMPACT_ATOMS: atom_id res chain seq x y z
N TYR A 1 -22.74 -9.85 -26.27
CA TYR A 1 -22.00 -10.71 -25.32
C TYR A 1 -20.56 -10.24 -25.25
N HIS A 2 -20.16 -9.54 -24.18
CA HIS A 2 -18.77 -9.09 -24.02
C HIS A 2 -17.95 -10.18 -23.35
N LYS A 3 -17.13 -10.91 -24.13
CA LYS A 3 -16.24 -11.98 -23.63
C LYS A 3 -15.34 -11.49 -22.48
N ALA A 4 -14.86 -10.25 -22.57
CA ALA A 4 -13.99 -9.60 -21.59
C ALA A 4 -14.63 -9.34 -20.21
N GLN A 5 -15.94 -9.57 -20.03
CA GLN A 5 -16.67 -9.27 -18.80
C GLN A 5 -17.40 -10.47 -18.21
N ASN A 6 -17.39 -11.63 -18.89
CA ASN A 6 -18.10 -12.82 -18.45
C ASN A 6 -17.16 -14.01 -18.30
N LEU A 7 -17.47 -14.87 -17.34
CA LEU A 7 -16.81 -16.16 -17.11
C LEU A 7 -17.84 -17.26 -17.36
N TYR A 8 -17.43 -18.35 -17.99
CA TYR A 8 -18.34 -19.43 -18.37
C TYR A 8 -18.20 -20.66 -17.47
N PRO A 9 -19.26 -21.26 -16.92
CA PRO A 9 -20.62 -20.78 -16.81
C PRO A 9 -20.84 -20.13 -15.43
N LEU A 10 -20.41 -18.88 -15.22
CA LEU A 10 -20.55 -18.21 -13.92
C LEU A 10 -21.99 -18.18 -13.41
N PHE A 11 -22.98 -18.03 -14.29
CA PHE A 11 -24.39 -18.04 -13.91
C PHE A 11 -24.82 -19.37 -13.23
N LEU A 12 -24.27 -20.51 -13.67
CA LEU A 12 -24.56 -21.81 -13.08
C LEU A 12 -23.68 -22.09 -11.85
N ALA A 13 -22.44 -21.59 -11.85
CA ALA A 13 -21.48 -21.84 -10.79
C ALA A 13 -21.61 -20.89 -9.58
N GLN A 14 -22.16 -19.69 -9.76
CA GLN A 14 -22.13 -18.60 -8.76
C GLN A 14 -22.68 -18.98 -7.39
N GLU A 15 -23.68 -19.85 -7.33
CA GLU A 15 -24.29 -20.28 -6.06
C GLU A 15 -23.37 -21.22 -5.29
N SER A 16 -22.74 -22.16 -6.00
CA SER A 16 -21.75 -23.09 -5.44
C SER A 16 -20.47 -22.34 -5.05
N ILE A 17 -20.01 -21.42 -5.89
CA ILE A 17 -18.88 -20.54 -5.60
C ILE A 17 -19.14 -19.73 -4.34
N ARG A 18 -20.31 -19.08 -4.21
CA ARG A 18 -20.65 -18.29 -3.03
C ARG A 18 -20.72 -19.16 -1.77
N LYS A 19 -21.26 -20.37 -1.87
CA LYS A 19 -21.38 -21.28 -0.72
C LYS A 19 -20.02 -21.76 -0.21
N GLN A 20 -19.07 -21.95 -1.11
CA GLN A 20 -17.72 -22.43 -0.78
C GLN A 20 -16.71 -21.29 -0.57
N GLU A 21 -17.07 -20.07 -1.00
CA GLU A 21 -16.17 -18.91 -1.16
C GLU A 21 -14.96 -19.15 -2.06
N GLU A 22 -15.07 -20.18 -2.92
CA GLU A 22 -13.99 -20.74 -3.73
C GLU A 22 -14.43 -20.90 -5.17
N ALA A 23 -13.58 -20.50 -6.12
CA ALA A 23 -13.80 -20.75 -7.54
C ALA A 23 -12.60 -21.48 -8.16
N VAL A 24 -12.88 -22.47 -9.00
CA VAL A 24 -11.86 -23.13 -9.83
C VAL A 24 -11.91 -22.52 -11.23
N ILE A 25 -10.77 -22.05 -11.72
CA ILE A 25 -10.64 -21.41 -13.02
C ILE A 25 -9.85 -22.32 -13.94
N VAL A 26 -10.45 -22.69 -15.07
CA VAL A 26 -9.87 -23.48 -16.16
C VAL A 26 -9.78 -22.66 -17.45
N GLU A 27 -9.04 -23.12 -18.47
CA GLU A 27 -8.89 -22.38 -19.74
C GLU A 27 -10.11 -22.55 -20.66
N GLY A 28 -10.51 -23.81 -20.86
CA GLY A 28 -11.52 -24.21 -21.82
C GLY A 28 -12.92 -24.32 -21.23
N TYR A 29 -13.94 -24.08 -22.06
CA TYR A 29 -15.33 -24.34 -21.65
C TYR A 29 -15.62 -25.83 -21.50
N PHE A 30 -14.94 -26.71 -22.26
CA PHE A 30 -15.07 -28.16 -22.12
C PHE A 30 -14.58 -28.64 -20.75
N ASP A 31 -13.47 -28.09 -20.25
CA ASP A 31 -12.98 -28.34 -18.89
C ASP A 31 -14.02 -27.98 -17.83
N ALA A 32 -14.64 -26.80 -17.96
CA ALA A 32 -15.66 -26.36 -17.02
C ALA A 32 -16.93 -27.23 -17.09
N ILE A 33 -17.34 -27.64 -18.29
CA ILE A 33 -18.48 -28.57 -18.48
C ILE A 33 -18.17 -29.93 -17.84
N MET A 34 -16.98 -30.48 -18.10
CA MET A 34 -16.57 -31.78 -17.56
C MET A 34 -16.50 -31.74 -16.03
N ALA A 35 -15.86 -30.72 -15.47
CA ALA A 35 -15.82 -30.50 -14.02
C ALA A 35 -17.22 -30.40 -13.42
N TYR A 36 -18.10 -29.63 -14.06
CA TYR A 36 -19.49 -29.50 -13.64
C TYR A 36 -20.23 -30.84 -13.71
N GLN A 37 -20.07 -31.63 -14.78
CA GLN A 37 -20.69 -32.96 -14.92
C GLN A 37 -20.21 -33.93 -13.83
N LYS A 38 -18.94 -33.83 -13.43
CA LYS A 38 -18.33 -34.64 -12.38
C LYS A 38 -18.61 -34.15 -10.96
N GLY A 39 -19.36 -33.06 -10.80
CA GLY A 39 -19.81 -32.56 -9.49
C GLY A 39 -19.04 -31.36 -8.94
N PHE A 40 -18.01 -30.88 -9.64
CA PHE A 40 -17.26 -29.66 -9.28
C PHE A 40 -18.00 -28.43 -9.81
N LYS A 41 -19.06 -28.04 -9.09
CA LYS A 41 -20.00 -26.99 -9.49
C LYS A 41 -19.45 -25.57 -9.34
N ASN A 42 -18.29 -25.40 -8.71
CA ASN A 42 -17.61 -24.11 -8.54
C ASN A 42 -16.58 -23.80 -9.65
N THR A 43 -16.57 -24.58 -10.74
CA THR A 43 -15.63 -24.40 -11.86
C THR A 43 -16.16 -23.45 -12.93
N ILE A 44 -15.29 -22.54 -13.39
CA ILE A 44 -15.54 -21.55 -14.45
C ILE A 44 -14.33 -21.45 -15.39
N ALA A 45 -14.53 -20.93 -16.59
CA ALA A 45 -13.54 -20.84 -17.66
C ALA A 45 -13.32 -19.41 -18.15
N SER A 46 -12.07 -19.10 -18.53
CA SER A 46 -11.64 -17.83 -19.13
C SER A 46 -11.89 -17.73 -20.64
N LEU A 47 -12.31 -18.83 -21.28
CA LEU A 47 -12.67 -18.92 -22.71
C LEU A 47 -11.52 -18.56 -23.67
N GLY A 48 -10.30 -19.01 -23.37
CA GLY A 48 -9.14 -18.84 -24.25
C GLY A 48 -8.60 -17.42 -24.33
N THR A 49 -8.87 -16.58 -23.33
CA THR A 49 -8.28 -15.25 -23.19
C THR A 49 -7.67 -15.09 -21.81
N ALA A 50 -6.60 -14.30 -21.71
CA ALA A 50 -6.06 -13.92 -20.40
C ALA A 50 -7.16 -13.24 -19.58
N LEU A 51 -7.29 -13.63 -18.30
CA LEU A 51 -8.32 -13.08 -17.44
C LEU A 51 -8.20 -11.57 -17.33
N THR A 52 -9.34 -10.89 -17.45
CA THR A 52 -9.41 -9.45 -17.31
C THR A 52 -9.65 -9.07 -15.86
N GLU A 53 -9.23 -7.86 -15.50
CA GLU A 53 -9.55 -7.27 -14.20
C GLU A 53 -11.07 -7.15 -13.97
N GLY A 54 -11.85 -6.89 -15.02
CA GLY A 54 -13.32 -6.86 -14.94
C GLY A 54 -13.92 -8.21 -14.54
N GLN A 55 -13.43 -9.31 -15.13
CA GLN A 55 -13.86 -10.67 -14.79
C GLN A 55 -13.50 -11.03 -13.34
N LEU A 56 -12.30 -10.70 -12.89
CA LEU A 56 -11.86 -10.98 -11.53
C LEU A 56 -12.59 -10.10 -10.50
N ARG A 57 -12.85 -8.82 -10.79
CA ARG A 57 -13.69 -7.96 -9.94
C ARG A 57 -15.12 -8.48 -9.82
N LEU A 58 -15.69 -8.98 -10.92
CA LEU A 58 -16.98 -9.65 -10.92
C LEU A 58 -16.97 -10.89 -10.00
N LEU A 59 -15.95 -11.74 -10.14
CA LEU A 59 -15.79 -12.95 -9.34
C LEU A 59 -15.56 -12.67 -7.84
N LYS A 60 -14.88 -11.56 -7.50
CA LYS A 60 -14.58 -11.17 -6.12
C LYS A 60 -15.83 -10.96 -5.26
N ARG A 61 -16.99 -10.74 -5.91
CA ARG A 61 -18.29 -10.63 -5.24
C ARG A 61 -18.83 -11.98 -4.73
N TYR A 62 -18.22 -13.09 -5.15
CA TYR A 62 -18.67 -14.45 -4.86
C TYR A 62 -17.60 -15.31 -4.20
N ALA A 63 -16.32 -15.06 -4.47
CA ALA A 63 -15.20 -15.84 -3.94
C ALA A 63 -14.11 -14.96 -3.36
N SER A 64 -13.50 -15.44 -2.27
CA SER A 64 -12.28 -14.88 -1.69
C SER A 64 -11.04 -15.65 -2.15
N LYS A 65 -11.20 -16.95 -2.46
CA LYS A 65 -10.14 -17.85 -2.92
C LYS A 65 -10.38 -18.35 -4.35
N ILE A 66 -9.32 -18.41 -5.14
CA ILE A 66 -9.34 -18.94 -6.50
C ILE A 66 -8.28 -20.02 -6.68
N PHE A 67 -8.66 -21.07 -7.39
CA PHE A 67 -7.76 -22.11 -7.84
C PHE A 67 -7.58 -21.99 -9.34
N PHE A 68 -6.35 -21.88 -9.81
CA PHE A 68 -6.03 -21.95 -11.23
C PHE A 68 -5.63 -23.38 -11.60
N ALA A 69 -6.41 -23.99 -12.48
CA ALA A 69 -6.08 -25.25 -13.14
C ALA A 69 -5.86 -24.97 -14.63
N PHE A 70 -4.63 -24.59 -14.94
CA PHE A 70 -4.19 -24.37 -16.31
C PHE A 70 -3.40 -25.57 -16.83
N ASP A 71 -3.26 -25.64 -18.15
CA ASP A 71 -2.59 -26.76 -18.81
C ASP A 71 -1.15 -26.89 -18.31
N ALA A 72 -0.63 -28.12 -18.31
CA ALA A 72 0.70 -28.43 -17.79
C ALA A 72 1.87 -27.88 -18.64
N ASP A 73 1.59 -27.04 -19.64
CA ASP A 73 2.57 -26.52 -20.59
C ASP A 73 3.15 -25.14 -20.19
N LEU A 74 4.28 -24.79 -20.81
CA LEU A 74 4.99 -23.52 -20.57
C LEU A 74 4.14 -22.28 -20.96
N ALA A 75 3.12 -22.45 -21.81
CA ALA A 75 2.22 -21.39 -22.22
C ALA A 75 1.23 -21.02 -21.10
N GLY A 76 0.72 -22.04 -20.39
CA GLY A 76 -0.11 -21.88 -19.19
C GLY A 76 0.54 -20.96 -18.17
N ILE A 77 1.83 -21.14 -17.86
CA ILE A 77 2.56 -20.34 -16.84
C ILE A 77 2.60 -18.84 -17.17
N SER A 78 2.76 -18.47 -18.43
CA SER A 78 2.82 -17.05 -18.83
C SER A 78 1.44 -16.38 -18.80
N ALA A 79 0.39 -17.09 -19.25
CA ALA A 79 -1.00 -16.64 -19.13
C ALA A 79 -1.46 -16.58 -17.66
N THR A 80 -0.97 -17.51 -16.85
CA THR A 80 -1.13 -17.56 -15.39
C THR A 80 -0.54 -16.32 -14.76
N LYS A 81 0.66 -15.89 -15.15
CA LYS A 81 1.34 -14.75 -14.51
C LYS A 81 0.52 -13.47 -14.54
N ARG A 82 -0.03 -13.09 -15.70
CA ARG A 82 -0.87 -11.87 -15.78
C ARG A 82 -2.17 -12.01 -14.98
N SER A 83 -2.80 -13.18 -15.05
CA SER A 83 -4.07 -13.46 -14.37
C SER A 83 -3.90 -13.45 -12.84
N THR A 84 -2.85 -14.10 -12.35
CA THR A 84 -2.47 -14.15 -10.93
C THR A 84 -2.06 -12.78 -10.42
N GLU A 85 -1.33 -11.98 -11.21
CA GLU A 85 -0.99 -10.59 -10.86
C GLU A 85 -2.22 -9.71 -10.61
N ILE A 86 -3.22 -9.82 -11.49
CA ILE A 86 -4.47 -9.06 -11.36
C ILE A 86 -5.26 -9.57 -10.15
N ALA A 87 -5.35 -10.89 -9.98
CA ALA A 87 -6.06 -11.49 -8.86
C ALA A 87 -5.42 -11.13 -7.51
N GLN A 88 -4.10 -11.13 -7.43
CA GLN A 88 -3.36 -10.78 -6.22
C GLN A 88 -3.61 -9.32 -5.81
N LYS A 89 -3.64 -8.39 -6.78
CA LYS A 89 -4.01 -6.99 -6.54
C LYS A 89 -5.44 -6.79 -6.06
N LEU A 90 -6.32 -7.74 -6.39
CA LEU A 90 -7.71 -7.78 -5.93
C LEU A 90 -7.88 -8.60 -4.64
N ASP A 91 -6.78 -8.88 -3.95
CA ASP A 91 -6.74 -9.53 -2.65
C ASP A 91 -7.33 -10.95 -2.64
N PHE A 92 -7.24 -11.67 -3.76
CA PHE A 92 -7.62 -13.09 -3.80
C PHE A 92 -6.56 -13.95 -3.11
N GLU A 93 -7.00 -14.94 -2.35
CA GLU A 93 -6.15 -16.07 -2.01
C GLU A 93 -6.01 -16.96 -3.25
N ILE A 94 -4.79 -17.15 -3.74
CA ILE A 94 -4.54 -17.84 -5.00
C ILE A 94 -3.87 -19.19 -4.74
N ARG A 95 -4.42 -20.23 -5.36
CA ARG A 95 -3.90 -21.59 -5.38
C ARG A 95 -3.68 -22.05 -6.81
N LEU A 96 -2.59 -22.78 -7.05
CA LEU A 96 -2.26 -23.36 -8.35
C LEU A 96 -2.44 -24.88 -8.28
N ILE A 97 -3.32 -25.41 -9.13
CA ILE A 97 -3.56 -26.84 -9.25
C ILE A 97 -2.55 -27.40 -10.24
N GLN A 98 -1.79 -28.40 -9.82
CA GLN A 98 -0.97 -29.21 -10.72
C GLN A 98 -1.73 -30.47 -11.11
N ILE A 99 -2.02 -30.61 -12.40
CA ILE A 99 -2.67 -31.80 -12.94
C ILE A 99 -1.64 -32.92 -13.00
N SER A 100 -1.80 -33.93 -12.17
CA SER A 100 -0.86 -35.07 -12.09
C SER A 100 -1.07 -36.10 -13.19
N GLU A 101 -2.23 -36.09 -13.85
CA GLU A 101 -2.60 -37.11 -14.85
C GLU A 101 -3.51 -36.51 -15.93
N GLY A 102 -3.07 -36.61 -17.19
CA GLY A 102 -3.72 -35.96 -18.34
C GLY A 102 -3.07 -34.62 -18.68
N LYS A 103 -3.42 -34.07 -19.84
CA LYS A 103 -2.87 -32.79 -20.33
C LYS A 103 -3.62 -31.58 -19.78
N ASP A 104 -4.92 -31.74 -19.59
CA ASP A 104 -5.88 -30.70 -19.22
C ASP A 104 -6.87 -31.24 -18.16
N PRO A 105 -7.69 -30.36 -17.54
CA PRO A 105 -8.72 -30.80 -16.59
C PRO A 105 -9.71 -31.80 -17.16
N ASP A 106 -10.15 -31.65 -18.42
CA ASP A 106 -11.09 -32.57 -19.08
C ASP A 106 -10.54 -34.00 -19.14
N GLU A 107 -9.30 -34.20 -19.61
CA GLU A 107 -8.66 -35.51 -19.68
C GLU A 107 -8.47 -36.12 -18.29
N CYS A 108 -8.06 -35.32 -17.31
CA CYS A 108 -7.91 -35.76 -15.92
C CYS A 108 -9.23 -36.29 -15.36
N LEU A 109 -10.30 -35.49 -15.51
CA LEU A 109 -11.63 -35.81 -15.00
C LEU A 109 -12.33 -36.96 -15.73
N ARG A 110 -11.97 -37.21 -17.00
CA ARG A 110 -12.44 -38.39 -17.74
C ARG A 110 -11.90 -39.69 -17.18
N LYS A 111 -10.67 -39.69 -16.65
CA LYS A 111 -10.04 -40.87 -16.03
C LYS A 111 -10.57 -41.14 -14.62
N GLY A 112 -11.12 -40.12 -13.94
CA GLY A 112 -11.80 -40.25 -12.65
C GLY A 112 -11.66 -38.99 -11.80
N THR A 113 -12.48 -38.84 -10.74
CA THR A 113 -12.46 -37.62 -9.91
C THR A 113 -11.37 -37.65 -8.84
N LYS A 114 -10.93 -38.83 -8.41
CA LYS A 114 -9.98 -38.99 -7.29
C LYS A 114 -8.69 -38.18 -7.47
N LYS A 115 -8.10 -38.21 -8.67
CA LYS A 115 -6.86 -37.48 -8.96
C LYS A 115 -7.07 -35.96 -8.98
N TRP A 116 -8.22 -35.51 -9.48
CA TRP A 116 -8.61 -34.11 -9.43
C TRP A 116 -8.83 -33.61 -8.00
N GLU A 117 -9.50 -34.40 -7.16
CA GLU A 117 -9.68 -34.11 -5.74
C GLU A 117 -8.34 -34.05 -4.98
N GLU A 118 -7.45 -35.01 -5.23
CA GLU A 118 -6.08 -34.99 -4.71
C GLU A 118 -5.32 -33.73 -5.15
N ALA A 119 -5.48 -33.32 -6.42
CA ALA A 119 -4.83 -32.13 -6.98
C ALA A 119 -5.38 -30.83 -6.38
N LEU A 120 -6.70 -30.75 -6.14
CA LEU A 120 -7.33 -29.63 -5.44
C LEU A 120 -6.82 -29.50 -4.01
N GLN A 121 -6.73 -30.61 -3.27
CA GLN A 121 -6.23 -30.63 -1.90
C GLN A 121 -4.75 -30.23 -1.80
N LYS A 122 -3.95 -30.63 -2.79
CA LYS A 122 -2.52 -30.33 -2.87
C LYS A 122 -2.20 -29.04 -3.61
N ALA A 123 -3.21 -28.26 -3.99
CA ALA A 123 -2.99 -27.04 -4.75
C ALA A 123 -2.04 -26.11 -3.98
N GLU A 124 -0.98 -25.68 -4.66
CA GLU A 124 0.13 -24.93 -4.07
C GLU A 124 -0.27 -23.46 -3.90
N ASN A 125 0.14 -22.81 -2.81
CA ASN A 125 -0.02 -21.35 -2.69
C ASN A 125 0.81 -20.65 -3.78
N LEU A 126 0.27 -19.59 -4.39
CA LEU A 126 0.95 -18.83 -5.43
C LEU A 126 2.37 -18.40 -5.04
N MET A 127 2.58 -17.95 -3.80
CA MET A 127 3.92 -17.55 -3.35
C MET A 127 4.85 -18.73 -3.18
N ASP A 128 4.35 -19.87 -2.68
CA ASP A 128 5.17 -21.08 -2.54
C ASP A 128 5.60 -21.59 -3.91
N TYR A 129 4.71 -21.53 -4.91
CA TYR A 129 5.05 -21.79 -6.30
C TYR A 129 6.17 -20.87 -6.79
N TYR A 130 6.07 -19.56 -6.58
CA TYR A 130 7.10 -18.60 -6.98
C TYR A 130 8.45 -18.86 -6.29
N PHE A 131 8.44 -19.12 -4.99
CA PHE A 131 9.65 -19.53 -4.27
C PHE A 131 10.28 -20.77 -4.90
N ARG A 132 9.49 -21.82 -5.15
CA ARG A 132 9.98 -23.08 -5.70
C ARG A 132 10.61 -22.91 -7.08
N ILE A 133 9.96 -22.18 -8.00
CA ILE A 133 10.51 -22.00 -9.35
C ILE A 133 11.75 -21.11 -9.34
N THR A 134 11.75 -20.03 -8.56
CA THR A 134 12.88 -19.08 -8.54
C THR A 134 14.09 -19.68 -7.82
N PHE A 135 13.90 -20.53 -6.79
CA PHE A 135 14.99 -21.27 -6.14
C PHE A 135 15.51 -22.45 -6.97
N ALA A 136 14.71 -22.97 -7.90
CA ALA A 136 15.19 -23.99 -8.85
C ALA A 136 16.06 -23.37 -9.96
N GLU A 137 15.80 -22.10 -10.31
CA GLU A 137 16.53 -21.37 -11.35
C GLU A 137 17.81 -20.71 -10.85
N HIS A 138 17.83 -20.20 -9.61
CA HIS A 138 18.95 -19.46 -9.05
C HIS A 138 19.46 -20.08 -7.74
N ASP A 139 20.78 -20.16 -7.58
CA ASP A 139 21.39 -20.67 -6.35
C ASP A 139 21.22 -19.68 -5.19
N LYS A 140 20.43 -20.07 -4.19
CA LYS A 140 20.16 -19.26 -3.00
C LYS A 140 21.33 -19.16 -2.02
N GLU A 141 22.38 -19.95 -2.17
CA GLU A 141 23.58 -19.88 -1.34
C GLU A 141 24.62 -18.89 -1.91
N GLU A 142 24.62 -18.66 -3.23
CA GLU A 142 25.53 -17.72 -3.90
C GLU A 142 25.04 -16.27 -3.88
N ALA A 143 25.97 -15.31 -3.74
CA ALA A 143 25.62 -13.88 -3.72
C ALA A 143 24.90 -13.41 -4.99
N PHE A 144 25.30 -13.92 -6.17
CA PHE A 144 24.65 -13.58 -7.43
C PHE A 144 23.24 -14.17 -7.54
N GLY A 145 23.06 -15.43 -7.14
CA GLY A 145 21.74 -16.06 -7.13
C GLY A 145 20.79 -15.42 -6.13
N LYS A 146 21.25 -15.09 -4.91
CA LYS A 146 20.48 -14.27 -3.94
C LYS A 146 19.99 -12.97 -4.56
N LYS A 147 20.84 -12.25 -5.29
CA LYS A 147 20.46 -11.01 -5.99
C LYS A 147 19.34 -11.27 -7.01
N LYS A 148 19.46 -12.31 -7.84
CA LYS A 148 18.45 -12.66 -8.85
C LYS A 148 17.11 -13.06 -8.24
N ILE A 149 17.14 -13.85 -7.18
CA ILE A 149 15.96 -14.21 -6.41
C ILE A 149 15.25 -12.96 -5.89
N LEU A 150 15.99 -12.01 -5.29
CA LEU A 150 15.42 -10.76 -4.79
C LEU A 150 14.81 -9.92 -5.91
N GLU A 151 15.50 -9.78 -7.06
CA GLU A 151 15.00 -9.06 -8.25
C GLU A 151 13.65 -9.63 -8.76
N GLU A 152 13.43 -10.94 -8.64
CA GLU A 152 12.21 -11.62 -9.11
C GLU A 152 11.08 -11.63 -8.08
N LEU A 153 11.36 -11.97 -6.82
CA LEU A 153 10.33 -12.20 -5.81
C LEU A 153 9.85 -10.92 -5.13
N LEU A 154 10.73 -9.92 -4.91
CA LEU A 154 10.32 -8.68 -4.26
C LEU A 154 9.18 -7.97 -5.00
N PRO A 155 9.20 -7.80 -6.34
CA PRO A 155 8.08 -7.20 -7.06
C PRO A 155 6.78 -7.98 -6.95
N VAL A 156 6.83 -9.30 -6.73
CA VAL A 156 5.65 -10.13 -6.53
C VAL A 156 5.09 -9.95 -5.12
N ILE A 157 5.96 -9.95 -4.11
CA ILE A 157 5.58 -9.74 -2.70
C ILE A 157 4.97 -8.35 -2.51
N GLN A 158 5.52 -7.31 -3.15
CA GLN A 158 4.98 -5.95 -3.05
C GLN A 158 3.56 -5.77 -3.61
N ARG A 159 3.03 -6.73 -4.38
CA ARG A 159 1.67 -6.64 -4.92
C ARG A 159 0.58 -7.05 -3.91
N PHE A 160 0.93 -7.75 -2.84
CA PHE A 160 -0.04 -8.07 -1.79
C PHE A 160 -0.55 -6.77 -1.17
N PRO A 161 -1.88 -6.54 -1.11
CA PRO A 161 -2.42 -5.34 -0.49
C PRO A 161 -2.32 -5.41 1.05
N ASN A 162 -2.40 -6.60 1.62
CA ASN A 162 -2.27 -6.84 3.06
C ASN A 162 -0.81 -6.73 3.54
N ALA A 163 -0.55 -5.85 4.52
CA ALA A 163 0.80 -5.62 5.05
C ALA A 163 1.36 -6.83 5.83
N VAL A 164 0.51 -7.54 6.56
CA VAL A 164 0.89 -8.72 7.33
C VAL A 164 1.30 -9.86 6.40
N GLU A 165 0.56 -10.06 5.30
CA GLU A 165 0.96 -11.04 4.28
C GLU A 165 2.27 -10.66 3.60
N ARG A 166 2.47 -9.38 3.26
CA ARG A 166 3.75 -8.90 2.72
C ARG A 166 4.89 -9.22 3.68
N GLU A 167 4.75 -8.88 4.96
CA GLU A 167 5.79 -9.11 5.96
C GLU A 167 6.07 -10.61 6.15
N HIS A 168 5.02 -11.45 6.21
CA HIS A 168 5.17 -12.90 6.30
C HIS A 168 6.06 -13.46 5.18
N PHE A 169 5.83 -13.05 3.94
CA PHE A 169 6.65 -13.52 2.81
C PHE A 169 8.04 -12.90 2.77
N LEU A 170 8.22 -11.64 3.21
CA LEU A 170 9.54 -11.04 3.36
C LEU A 170 10.37 -11.77 4.43
N GLN A 171 9.76 -12.16 5.54
CA GLN A 171 10.40 -12.94 6.59
C GLN A 171 10.80 -14.33 6.07
N LYS A 172 9.90 -15.02 5.37
CA LYS A 172 10.20 -16.30 4.72
C LYS A 172 11.37 -16.18 3.73
N LEU A 173 11.37 -15.14 2.90
CA LEU A 173 12.47 -14.87 1.96
C LEU A 173 13.80 -14.59 2.68
N ALA A 174 13.78 -13.83 3.78
CA ALA A 174 14.97 -13.57 4.60
C ALA A 174 15.57 -14.87 5.15
N GLN A 175 14.72 -15.74 5.67
CA GLN A 175 15.10 -17.04 6.22
C GLN A 175 15.71 -17.95 5.16
N GLU A 176 15.06 -18.07 3.99
CA GLU A 176 15.54 -18.91 2.89
C GLU A 176 16.88 -18.43 2.31
N LEU A 177 17.10 -17.12 2.24
CA LEU A 177 18.34 -16.53 1.75
C LEU A 177 19.41 -16.36 2.84
N LYS A 178 19.11 -16.76 4.08
CA LYS A 178 19.99 -16.59 5.25
C LYS A 178 20.54 -15.16 5.34
N THR A 179 19.64 -14.19 5.18
CA THR A 179 19.95 -12.75 5.24
C THR A 179 19.05 -12.05 6.25
N THR A 180 19.34 -10.78 6.54
CA THR A 180 18.51 -10.01 7.46
C THR A 180 17.30 -9.41 6.74
N LEU A 181 16.18 -9.31 7.45
CA LEU A 181 14.99 -8.62 6.95
C LEU A 181 15.31 -7.15 6.57
N LYS A 182 16.20 -6.50 7.33
CA LYS A 182 16.73 -5.16 7.03
C LYS A 182 17.37 -5.08 5.65
N SER A 183 18.25 -6.04 5.31
CA SER A 183 18.90 -6.08 3.99
C SER A 183 17.90 -6.29 2.85
N ILE A 184 16.84 -7.08 3.09
CA ILE A 184 15.75 -7.24 2.13
C ILE A 184 14.97 -5.94 1.95
N TYR A 185 14.64 -5.23 3.04
CA TYR A 185 13.99 -3.93 2.95
C TYR A 185 14.85 -2.90 2.20
N GLU A 186 16.16 -2.88 2.42
CA GLU A 186 17.09 -2.01 1.68
C GLU A 186 17.08 -2.31 0.18
N GLU A 187 17.07 -3.58 -0.23
CA GLU A 187 17.00 -3.95 -1.65
C GLU A 187 15.63 -3.64 -2.26
N ASN A 188 14.56 -3.89 -1.50
CA ASN A 188 13.19 -3.55 -1.89
C ASN A 188 13.03 -2.05 -2.18
N ARG A 189 13.69 -1.18 -1.39
CA ARG A 189 13.72 0.27 -1.64
C ARG A 189 14.44 0.64 -2.95
N LYS A 190 15.46 -0.11 -3.37
CA LYS A 190 16.17 0.13 -4.64
C LYS A 190 15.33 -0.25 -5.86
N LEU A 191 14.57 -1.34 -5.77
CA LEU A 191 13.66 -1.77 -6.85
C LEU A 191 12.54 -0.75 -7.12
N ASP A 192 12.05 -0.08 -6.08
CA ASP A 192 11.15 1.07 -6.21
C ASP A 192 11.83 2.27 -6.92
N GLY A 193 13.13 2.47 -6.69
CA GLY A 193 13.92 3.52 -7.34
C GLY A 193 14.20 3.29 -8.82
N HIS A 194 14.29 2.04 -9.29
CA HIS A 194 14.62 1.72 -10.69
C HIS A 194 13.44 1.90 -11.67
N LYS A 195 12.18 1.91 -11.19
CA LYS A 195 11.01 2.23 -12.04
C LYS A 195 10.73 3.72 -12.16
N HIS A 196 11.43 4.56 -11.42
CA HIS A 196 11.26 6.02 -11.45
C HIS A 196 12.61 6.72 -11.66
N ARG A 197 13.10 6.66 -12.92
CA ARG A 197 13.95 7.76 -13.42
C ARG A 197 13.13 9.06 -13.28
N PRO A 198 13.70 10.15 -12.74
CA PRO A 198 12.91 11.31 -12.33
C PRO A 198 12.41 12.04 -13.57
N ILE A 199 11.14 11.81 -13.93
CA ILE A 199 10.41 12.78 -14.72
C ILE A 199 10.11 13.94 -13.76
N ARG A 200 10.67 15.10 -14.10
CA ARG A 200 10.42 16.39 -13.44
C ARG A 200 8.92 16.59 -13.19
N SER A 201 8.58 16.80 -11.93
CA SER A 201 7.47 17.59 -11.37
C SER A 201 6.28 17.95 -12.29
N SER A 202 5.09 17.43 -11.98
CA SER A 202 3.86 18.21 -11.71
C SER A 202 2.61 17.30 -11.66
N GLY A 203 1.83 17.35 -10.57
CA GLY A 203 0.47 16.79 -10.51
C GLY A 203 0.28 15.53 -9.65
N PRO A 204 -0.96 15.25 -9.20
CA PRO A 204 -1.27 15.00 -7.80
C PRO A 204 -1.24 13.52 -7.37
N ALA A 205 -0.98 13.32 -6.08
CA ALA A 205 -0.99 12.02 -5.40
C ALA A 205 -2.33 11.27 -5.56
N PRO A 206 -2.31 9.92 -5.64
CA PRO A 206 -3.53 9.12 -5.65
C PRO A 206 -4.21 9.22 -4.27
N LYS A 207 -5.53 9.42 -4.27
CA LYS A 207 -6.36 9.48 -3.07
C LYS A 207 -6.80 8.07 -2.66
N LYS A 208 -6.54 7.69 -1.40
CA LYS A 208 -7.56 7.48 -0.33
C LYS A 208 -6.94 6.77 0.87
N THR A 209 -6.58 7.55 1.89
CA THR A 209 -6.73 7.27 3.32
C THR A 209 -6.88 8.63 4.01
N THR A 210 -7.45 8.69 5.22
CA THR A 210 -7.76 9.89 6.02
C THR A 210 -6.80 11.07 5.78
N LYS A 211 -7.31 12.26 5.39
CA LYS A 211 -6.46 13.44 5.10
C LYS A 211 -5.72 13.88 6.36
N PHE A 212 -4.46 13.46 6.50
CA PHE A 212 -3.56 14.02 7.49
C PHE A 212 -3.40 15.53 7.28
N SER A 213 -3.36 16.28 8.37
CA SER A 213 -3.14 17.72 8.39
C SER A 213 -1.69 18.05 8.01
N ARG A 214 -1.42 19.30 7.63
CA ARG A 214 -0.04 19.74 7.33
C ARG A 214 0.88 19.63 8.56
N PRO A 215 0.44 20.00 9.78
CA PRO A 215 1.16 19.68 11.02
C PRO A 215 1.51 18.20 11.17
N GLN A 216 0.55 17.30 10.91
CA GLN A 216 0.77 15.85 10.99
C GLN A 216 1.82 15.37 9.97
N HIS A 217 1.76 15.91 8.75
CA HIS A 217 2.77 15.65 7.72
C HIS A 217 4.17 16.12 8.11
N LEU A 218 4.27 17.30 8.73
CA LEU A 218 5.55 17.82 9.19
C LEU A 218 6.12 17.00 10.35
N LEU A 219 5.28 16.63 11.32
CA LEU A 219 5.69 15.76 12.44
C LEU A 219 6.14 14.39 11.95
N ALA A 220 5.39 13.77 11.02
CA ALA A 220 5.76 12.51 10.40
C ALA A 220 7.14 12.59 9.71
N LEU A 221 7.41 13.69 9.01
CA LEU A 221 8.73 13.93 8.40
C LEU A 221 9.81 14.08 9.48
N LEU A 222 9.59 14.89 10.51
CA LEU A 222 10.58 15.14 11.56
C LEU A 222 10.90 13.90 12.40
N PHE A 223 9.92 13.04 12.69
CA PHE A 223 10.14 11.80 13.43
C PHE A 223 10.91 10.75 12.62
N ASN A 224 10.69 10.69 11.31
CA ASN A 224 11.43 9.79 10.42
C ASN A 224 12.79 10.34 9.98
N PHE A 225 12.96 11.66 9.99
CA PHE A 225 14.20 12.34 9.60
C PHE A 225 14.62 13.40 10.66
N PRO A 226 14.98 12.98 11.88
CA PRO A 226 15.43 13.86 12.97
C PRO A 226 16.49 14.91 12.60
N GLN A 227 17.42 14.54 11.71
CA GLN A 227 18.48 15.41 11.18
C GLN A 227 17.97 16.68 10.46
N ARG A 228 16.66 16.79 10.22
CA ARG A 228 16.01 17.97 9.64
C ARG A 228 15.54 19.00 10.64
N GLN A 229 15.74 18.74 11.94
CA GLN A 229 15.32 19.63 13.02
C GLN A 229 15.79 21.08 12.85
N LYS A 230 17.04 21.32 12.42
CA LYS A 230 17.56 22.68 12.24
C LYS A 230 16.70 23.55 11.31
N LEU A 231 15.99 22.93 10.36
CA LEU A 231 15.11 23.64 9.43
C LEU A 231 13.84 24.18 10.11
N VAL A 232 13.38 23.54 11.19
CA VAL A 232 12.18 23.96 11.93
C VAL A 232 12.50 24.85 13.12
N GLU A 233 13.69 24.76 13.71
CA GLU A 233 14.11 25.62 14.83
C GLU A 233 14.14 27.10 14.47
N GLU A 234 14.58 27.42 13.25
CA GLU A 234 14.68 28.81 12.78
C GLU A 234 13.40 29.29 12.09
N GLY A 235 12.58 28.37 11.57
CA GLY A 235 11.50 28.68 10.62
C GLY A 235 10.07 28.42 11.09
N LEU A 236 9.86 27.64 12.17
CA LEU A 236 8.53 27.20 12.58
C LEU A 236 8.18 27.66 13.99
N LYS A 237 7.09 28.44 14.12
CA LYS A 237 6.63 28.91 15.44
C LYS A 237 5.60 27.97 16.05
N LEU A 238 5.74 27.70 17.35
CA LEU A 238 4.84 26.84 18.12
C LEU A 238 3.37 27.33 18.09
N GLU A 239 3.16 28.65 17.99
CA GLU A 239 1.83 29.28 17.90
C GLU A 239 1.08 28.96 16.60
N TRP A 240 1.77 28.48 15.56
CA TRP A 240 1.13 28.12 14.28
C TRP A 240 0.37 26.81 14.35
N PHE A 241 0.63 25.98 15.36
CA PHE A 241 -0.10 24.76 15.58
C PHE A 241 -1.42 25.02 16.32
N PRO A 242 -2.52 24.34 15.95
CA PRO A 242 -3.74 24.33 16.74
C PRO A 242 -3.50 23.84 18.18
N GLU A 243 -4.35 24.23 19.13
CA GLU A 243 -4.28 23.75 20.53
C GLU A 243 -4.76 22.30 20.64
N ASN A 244 -4.00 21.39 20.07
CA ASN A 244 -4.31 19.97 19.98
C ASN A 244 -3.03 19.13 20.11
N GLU A 245 -3.11 17.86 19.73
CA GLU A 245 -2.06 16.89 19.91
C GLU A 245 -0.79 17.21 19.11
N GLU A 246 -0.92 17.71 17.88
CA GLU A 246 0.23 18.06 17.04
C GLU A 246 1.12 19.12 17.70
N LYS A 247 0.51 20.10 18.41
CA LYS A 247 1.27 21.11 19.16
C LYS A 247 2.03 20.51 20.34
N ARG A 248 1.42 19.55 21.04
CA ARG A 248 2.07 18.85 22.17
C ARG A 248 3.25 18.01 21.68
N LEU A 249 3.06 17.27 20.59
CA LEU A 249 4.09 16.45 19.97
C LEU A 249 5.25 17.28 19.45
N TYR A 250 4.97 18.40 18.76
CA TYR A 250 6.01 19.32 18.33
C TYR A 250 6.78 19.92 19.52
N LYS A 251 6.09 20.28 20.60
CA LYS A 251 6.73 20.76 21.84
C LYS A 251 7.61 19.69 22.50
N SER A 252 7.17 18.43 22.54
CA SER A 252 7.99 17.34 23.08
C SER A 252 9.21 17.06 22.20
N PHE A 253 9.05 17.13 20.86
CA PHE A 253 10.14 17.02 19.90
C PHE A 253 11.24 18.06 20.16
N LEU A 254 10.87 19.33 20.39
CA LEU A 254 11.83 20.39 20.72
C LEU A 254 12.53 20.17 22.08
N LYS A 255 11.87 19.51 23.05
CA LYS A 255 12.38 19.29 24.41
C LYS A 255 13.39 18.13 24.49
N HIS A 256 13.26 17.12 23.63
CA HIS A 256 14.02 15.85 23.70
C HIS A 256 15.16 15.72 22.71
N HIS A 257 15.64 16.83 22.16
CA HIS A 257 16.80 16.83 21.29
C HIS A 257 18.11 16.87 22.09
N ASN A 258 19.00 15.91 21.84
CA ASN A 258 20.35 15.92 22.39
C ASN A 258 21.31 16.66 21.44
N LYS A 259 22.42 17.22 21.95
CA LYS A 259 23.42 17.99 21.17
C LYS A 259 24.08 17.23 19.99
N LYS A 260 23.68 15.99 19.72
CA LYS A 260 24.22 15.06 18.71
C LYS A 260 23.30 14.83 17.49
N GLU A 261 22.23 15.61 17.31
CA GLU A 261 21.28 15.43 16.17
C GLU A 261 20.49 14.10 16.19
N GLU A 262 20.48 13.41 17.34
CA GLU A 262 19.66 12.23 17.59
C GLU A 262 18.45 12.64 18.44
N VAL A 263 17.27 12.30 17.95
CA VAL A 263 16.01 12.42 18.69
C VAL A 263 15.81 11.14 19.46
N ASP A 264 15.66 11.25 20.78
CA ASP A 264 15.33 10.12 21.65
C ASP A 264 13.87 9.73 21.43
N LEU A 265 13.65 8.88 20.44
CA LEU A 265 12.34 8.38 20.04
C LEU A 265 11.68 7.60 21.18
N GLU A 266 12.43 6.84 21.99
CA GLU A 266 11.89 6.10 23.15
C GLU A 266 11.29 7.06 24.19
N LYS A 267 11.94 8.20 24.42
CA LYS A 267 11.43 9.21 25.34
C LYS A 267 10.25 9.99 24.77
N LEU A 268 10.26 10.29 23.46
CA LEU A 268 9.09 10.84 22.74
C LEU A 268 7.88 9.88 22.78
N ILE A 269 8.11 8.57 22.60
CA ILE A 269 7.09 7.52 22.72
C ILE A 269 6.52 7.45 24.15
N SER A 270 7.35 7.66 25.17
CA SER A 270 6.91 7.64 26.57
C SER A 270 6.04 8.84 26.96
N GLU A 271 6.22 9.99 26.30
CA GLU A 271 5.47 11.23 26.56
C GLU A 271 4.30 11.45 25.59
N ALA A 272 4.24 10.74 24.47
CA ALA A 272 3.14 10.80 23.50
C ALA A 272 1.91 10.04 24.03
N THR A 273 0.79 10.75 24.15
CA THR A 273 -0.49 10.17 24.58
C THR A 273 -1.60 10.67 23.64
N PRO A 274 -2.26 9.77 22.89
CA PRO A 274 -2.08 8.31 22.84
C PRO A 274 -0.80 7.84 22.10
N LYS A 275 -0.27 6.66 22.49
CA LYS A 275 0.88 6.03 21.80
C LYS A 275 0.58 5.68 20.33
N GLU A 276 -0.69 5.47 20.01
CA GLU A 276 -1.18 5.11 18.68
C GLU A 276 -0.90 6.19 17.62
N ASP A 277 -0.80 7.47 18.01
CA ASP A 277 -0.56 8.57 17.07
C ASP A 277 0.89 8.65 16.60
N LEU A 278 1.86 8.25 17.43
CA LEU A 278 3.27 8.29 17.04
C LEU A 278 3.64 7.18 16.05
N GLU A 279 3.13 5.95 16.26
CA GLU A 279 3.27 4.87 15.28
C GLU A 279 2.64 5.25 13.93
N LEU A 280 1.50 5.94 13.97
CA LEU A 280 0.84 6.46 12.77
C LEU A 280 1.69 7.52 12.05
N PHE A 281 2.36 8.43 12.78
CA PHE A 281 3.26 9.42 12.17
C PHE A 281 4.54 8.79 11.63
N LEU A 282 5.08 7.78 12.32
CA LEU A 282 6.22 7.01 11.82
C LEU A 282 5.86 6.32 10.51
N LEU A 283 4.73 5.60 10.48
CA LEU A 283 4.20 4.96 9.28
C LEU A 283 3.92 5.95 8.16
N LEU A 284 3.31 7.10 8.47
CA LEU A 284 3.01 8.15 7.48
C LEU A 284 4.28 8.73 6.86
N GLY A 285 5.31 8.96 7.67
CA GLY A 285 6.56 9.52 7.18
C GLY A 285 7.35 8.50 6.35
N GLU A 286 7.29 7.23 6.74
CA GLU A 286 7.83 6.14 5.94
C GLU A 286 7.08 5.99 4.61
N GLU A 287 5.74 5.98 4.61
CA GLU A 287 4.94 5.86 3.38
C GLU A 287 5.19 7.02 2.41
N ARG A 288 5.27 8.26 2.95
CA ARG A 288 5.22 9.47 2.13
C ARG A 288 6.58 10.06 1.80
N TYR A 289 7.54 9.99 2.72
CA TYR A 289 8.77 10.76 2.65
C TYR A 289 10.04 9.89 2.56
N SER A 290 9.95 8.57 2.79
CA SER A 290 11.09 7.63 2.64
C SER A 290 11.74 7.63 1.25
N ARG A 291 10.97 8.05 0.24
CA ARG A 291 11.37 8.14 -1.18
C ARG A 291 11.95 9.50 -1.58
N PHE A 292 11.91 10.50 -0.69
CA PHE A 292 12.43 11.83 -1.02
C PHE A 292 13.96 11.80 -0.90
N ALA A 293 14.65 12.36 -1.91
CA ALA A 293 16.07 12.62 -1.79
C ALA A 293 16.32 13.68 -0.71
N LEU A 294 17.53 13.71 -0.13
CA LEU A 294 17.87 14.67 0.93
C LEU A 294 17.57 16.14 0.56
N PRO A 295 17.85 16.63 -0.66
CA PRO A 295 17.49 17.99 -1.06
C PRO A 295 15.97 18.21 -1.17
N ASP A 296 15.21 17.19 -1.55
CA ASP A 296 13.76 17.26 -1.70
C ASP A 296 13.04 17.21 -0.35
N LEU A 297 13.57 16.45 0.62
CA LEU A 297 13.11 16.48 2.01
C LEU A 297 13.23 17.88 2.60
N LYS A 298 14.36 18.56 2.35
CA LYS A 298 14.56 19.95 2.81
C LYS A 298 13.49 20.87 2.22
N LYS A 299 13.27 20.81 0.90
CA LYS A 299 12.23 21.62 0.23
C LYS A 299 10.82 21.31 0.74
N GLU A 300 10.52 20.05 1.01
CA GLU A 300 9.21 19.66 1.52
C GLU A 300 8.99 20.14 2.96
N VAL A 301 10.01 20.11 3.82
CA VAL A 301 9.95 20.73 5.15
C VAL A 301 9.68 22.23 5.02
N GLU A 302 10.46 22.94 4.21
CA GLU A 302 10.29 24.38 3.99
C GLU A 302 8.89 24.72 3.47
N LYS A 303 8.40 23.93 2.52
CA LYS A 303 7.04 24.06 1.99
C LYS A 303 5.97 23.82 3.06
N LEU A 304 6.09 22.76 3.86
CA LEU A 304 5.14 22.47 4.94
C LEU A 304 5.13 23.58 5.99
N ILE A 305 6.29 24.13 6.35
CA ILE A 305 6.40 25.28 7.25
C ILE A 305 5.63 26.48 6.68
N GLN A 306 5.84 26.81 5.40
CA GLN A 306 5.13 27.90 4.73
C GLN A 306 3.62 27.70 4.71
N GLU A 307 3.17 26.49 4.36
CA GLU A 307 1.73 26.19 4.30
C GLU A 307 1.08 26.17 5.69
N ILE A 308 1.78 25.73 6.73
CA ILE A 308 1.31 25.79 8.13
C ILE A 308 1.18 27.25 8.60
N ASN A 309 2.17 28.10 8.29
CA ASN A 309 2.10 29.52 8.59
C ASN A 309 0.89 30.17 7.89
N HIS A 310 0.69 29.88 6.61
CA HIS A 310 -0.44 30.40 5.84
C HIS A 310 -1.79 29.97 6.44
N ASP A 311 -1.94 28.69 6.82
CA ASP A 311 -3.14 28.19 7.49
C ASP A 311 -3.39 28.91 8.84
N HIS A 312 -2.32 29.15 9.61
CA HIS A 312 -2.40 29.89 10.87
C HIS A 312 -2.85 31.33 10.65
N LYS A 313 -2.22 32.07 9.72
CA LYS A 313 -2.61 33.45 9.39
C LYS A 313 -4.07 33.53 8.96
N LYS A 314 -4.53 32.60 8.13
CA LYS A 314 -5.93 32.54 7.68
C LYS A 314 -6.91 32.34 8.84
N LYS A 315 -6.58 31.45 9.79
CA LYS A 315 -7.39 31.25 11.01
C LYS A 315 -7.38 32.50 11.91
N LEU A 316 -6.22 33.14 12.05
CA LEU A 316 -6.07 34.36 12.84
C LEU A 316 -6.86 35.52 12.24
N LEU A 317 -6.84 35.71 10.92
CA LEU A 317 -7.66 36.69 10.21
C LEU A 317 -9.16 36.44 10.44
N ALA A 318 -9.61 35.18 10.35
CA ALA A 318 -11.00 34.82 10.61
C ALA A 318 -11.42 35.12 12.06
N SER A 319 -10.56 34.80 13.04
CA SER A 319 -10.80 35.12 14.45
C SER A 319 -10.84 36.63 14.70
N LEU A 320 -9.90 37.38 14.14
CA LEU A 320 -9.87 38.84 14.26
C LEU A 320 -11.12 39.47 13.64
N TYR A 321 -11.57 38.97 12.49
CA TYR A 321 -12.79 39.42 11.85
C TYR A 321 -14.03 39.24 12.74
N LEU A 322 -14.14 38.08 13.40
CA LEU A 322 -15.23 37.81 14.34
C LEU A 322 -15.19 38.75 15.56
N GLN A 323 -13.99 38.95 16.14
CA GLN A 323 -13.79 39.86 17.26
C GLN A 323 -14.09 41.32 16.86
N ILE A 324 -13.74 41.74 15.65
CA ILE A 324 -14.06 43.07 15.13
C ILE A 324 -15.59 43.27 15.08
N ARG A 325 -16.33 42.29 14.54
CA ARG A 325 -17.81 42.34 14.48
C ARG A 325 -18.43 42.39 15.88
N GLU A 326 -17.92 41.61 16.81
CA GLU A 326 -18.38 41.60 18.20
C GLU A 326 -18.15 42.96 18.88
N LYS A 327 -16.94 43.53 18.76
CA LYS A 327 -16.62 44.84 19.36
C LYS A 327 -17.33 46.02 18.69
N GLU A 328 -17.69 45.88 17.41
CA GLU A 328 -18.59 46.81 16.71
C GLU A 328 -20.01 46.80 17.31
N GLN A 329 -20.56 45.61 17.60
CA GLN A 329 -21.86 45.45 18.24
C GLN A 329 -21.86 45.97 19.69
N GLU A 330 -20.80 45.73 20.44
CA GLU A 330 -20.59 46.24 21.81
C GLU A 330 -20.33 47.76 21.85
N LYS A 331 -20.19 48.43 20.71
CA LYS A 331 -19.83 49.87 20.58
C LYS A 331 -18.50 50.24 21.25
N ASN A 332 -17.58 49.29 21.43
CA ASN A 332 -16.26 49.54 22.00
C ASN A 332 -15.28 50.03 20.92
N LYS A 333 -15.25 51.36 20.71
CA LYS A 333 -14.45 52.01 19.64
C LYS A 333 -12.94 51.78 19.76
N GLU A 334 -12.39 51.78 20.97
CA GLU A 334 -10.94 51.60 21.18
C GLU A 334 -10.49 50.19 20.81
N ALA A 335 -11.22 49.17 21.28
CA ALA A 335 -10.94 47.77 20.95
C ALA A 335 -11.13 47.49 19.45
N TYR A 336 -12.17 48.06 18.84
CA TYR A 336 -12.44 47.95 17.40
C TYR A 336 -11.28 48.48 16.55
N ILE A 337 -10.81 49.71 16.82
CA ILE A 337 -9.70 50.32 16.07
C ILE A 337 -8.40 49.51 16.25
N SER A 338 -8.14 49.03 17.47
CA SER A 338 -6.97 48.19 17.77
C SER A 338 -6.98 46.88 16.97
N LEU A 339 -8.12 46.19 16.91
CA LEU A 339 -8.27 44.94 16.17
C LEU A 339 -8.18 45.16 14.65
N LEU A 340 -8.75 46.24 14.12
CA LEU A 340 -8.63 46.60 12.70
C LEU A 340 -7.18 46.86 12.28
N LYS A 341 -6.39 47.54 13.12
CA LYS A 341 -4.96 47.75 12.86
C LYS A 341 -4.21 46.42 12.75
N LYS A 342 -4.47 45.49 13.69
CA LYS A 342 -3.87 44.14 13.67
C LYS A 342 -4.28 43.35 12.42
N TYR A 343 -5.57 43.40 12.06
CA TYR A 343 -6.11 42.72 10.87
C TYR A 343 -5.47 43.23 9.57
N ASN A 344 -5.38 44.56 9.40
CA ASN A 344 -4.78 45.17 8.21
C ASN A 344 -3.27 44.96 8.12
N HIS A 345 -2.57 44.93 9.25
CA HIS A 345 -1.15 44.60 9.28
C HIS A 345 -0.91 43.17 8.78
N LEU A 346 -1.69 42.21 9.28
CA LEU A 346 -1.59 40.79 8.89
C LEU A 346 -1.93 40.56 7.41
N LEU A 347 -2.89 41.30 6.84
CA LEU A 347 -3.21 41.24 5.40
C LEU A 347 -2.05 41.71 4.50
N LYS A 348 -1.30 42.74 4.93
CA LYS A 348 -0.15 43.25 4.17
C LYS A 348 1.00 42.25 4.15
N GLU A 349 1.21 41.51 5.23
CA GLU A 349 2.21 40.45 5.34
C GLU A 349 1.87 39.16 4.57
N ASP A 350 0.64 39.00 4.06
CA ASP A 350 0.22 37.84 3.24
C ASP A 350 0.24 38.15 1.73
N SER A 351 0.45 39.42 1.37
CA SER A 351 0.51 39.92 -0.02
C SER A 351 1.95 40.10 -0.54
N SER A 352 2.94 39.78 0.29
CA SER A 352 4.40 39.82 0.02
C SER A 352 4.96 38.41 0.14
#